data_AF-A0A954WZN3-F1
#
_entry.id   AF-A0A954WZN3-F1
#
_cell.length_a   1.000
_cell.length_b   1.000
_cell.length_c   1.000
_cell.angle_alpha   90.00
_cell.angle_beta   90.00
_cell.angle_gamma   90.00
#
_symmetry.space_group_name_H-M   'P 1'
#
loop_
_entity.id
_entity.type
_entity.pdbx_description
1 polymer ?
#
loop_
_entity_poly.entity_id
_entity_poly.type
_entity_poly.pdbx_seq_one_letter_code
_entity_poly.pdbx_strand_id
1 'polypeptide(L)'
;MKFFFPDSQDLVDPSFDFETEKRSGTRIRQRDDLYAHEVFETPPYDGMLVSKAIVEGSGGSTGRYTLGQQRRFFSHGVREFMRLPPGMEVMGDCGAFTYVNEPEPPVTVEEVTRFYEECGFDYGASIDHIILDYNPNWDLSLPGIDPVPESCRNRQEVTIQLAREFLTHCRKQKVRFEPLGV
;
A
#
# COMPACT_ATOMS: atom_id res chain seq x y z
N MET A 1 9.59 6.23 -16.72
CA MET A 1 8.44 6.14 -15.80
C MET A 1 8.41 4.70 -15.32
N LYS A 2 8.36 4.45 -14.00
CA LYS A 2 8.26 3.10 -13.42
C LYS A 2 6.80 2.78 -13.11
N PHE A 3 6.37 1.55 -13.33
CA PHE A 3 5.03 1.05 -13.01
C PHE A 3 5.10 0.05 -11.85
N PHE A 4 4.42 0.38 -10.75
CA PHE A 4 4.28 -0.48 -9.58
C PHE A 4 2.90 -1.13 -9.56
N PHE A 5 2.84 -2.46 -9.59
CA PHE A 5 1.59 -3.20 -9.57
C PHE A 5 1.09 -3.37 -8.12
N PRO A 6 -0.12 -2.91 -7.78
CA PRO A 6 -0.62 -2.98 -6.41
C PRO A 6 -0.98 -4.41 -6.02
N ASP A 7 -0.49 -4.86 -4.86
CA ASP A 7 -0.85 -6.16 -4.33
C ASP A 7 -2.30 -6.18 -3.83
N SER A 8 -3.08 -7.03 -4.48
CA SER A 8 -4.47 -7.34 -4.17
C SER A 8 -4.66 -8.82 -3.81
N GLN A 9 -3.56 -9.59 -3.76
CA GLN A 9 -3.53 -11.07 -3.77
C GLN A 9 -4.12 -11.71 -5.05
N ASP A 10 -3.97 -11.03 -6.19
CA ASP A 10 -4.30 -11.57 -7.51
C ASP A 10 -3.19 -12.51 -7.98
N LEU A 11 -3.38 -13.80 -7.70
CA LEU A 11 -2.41 -14.87 -7.94
C LEU A 11 -2.99 -15.90 -8.90
N VAL A 12 -2.13 -16.46 -9.75
CA VAL A 12 -2.49 -17.52 -10.69
C VAL A 12 -2.36 -18.88 -10.01
N ASP A 13 -3.42 -19.68 -10.04
CA ASP A 13 -3.44 -21.06 -9.56
C ASP A 13 -3.03 -22.00 -10.70
N PRO A 14 -1.80 -22.57 -10.69
CA PRO A 14 -1.34 -23.44 -11.77
C PRO A 14 -2.08 -24.79 -11.81
N SER A 15 -2.79 -25.13 -10.73
CA SER A 15 -3.54 -26.38 -10.62
C SER A 15 -4.98 -26.26 -11.15
N PHE A 16 -5.41 -25.06 -11.55
CA PHE A 16 -6.76 -24.85 -12.07
C PHE A 16 -6.90 -25.44 -13.47
N ASP A 17 -7.86 -26.35 -13.63
CA ASP A 17 -8.24 -26.97 -14.88
C ASP A 17 -9.50 -26.27 -15.42
N PHE A 18 -9.35 -25.62 -16.58
CA PHE A 18 -10.41 -24.88 -17.25
C PHE A 18 -11.48 -25.77 -17.88
N GLU A 19 -11.18 -27.03 -18.21
CA GLU A 19 -12.18 -27.96 -18.77
C GLU A 19 -13.10 -28.50 -17.67
N THR A 20 -12.53 -28.84 -16.51
CA THR A 20 -13.29 -29.41 -15.39
C THR A 20 -13.76 -28.39 -14.36
N GLU A 21 -13.30 -27.14 -14.48
CA GLU A 21 -13.49 -26.04 -13.51
C GLU A 21 -13.07 -26.42 -12.08
N LYS A 22 -12.01 -27.22 -11.95
CA LYS A 22 -11.50 -27.71 -10.66
C LYS A 22 -10.09 -27.23 -10.40
N ARG A 23 -9.72 -27.19 -9.11
CA ARG A 23 -8.37 -26.94 -8.63
C ARG A 23 -7.95 -27.98 -7.61
N SER A 24 -6.66 -28.04 -7.30
CA SER A 24 -6.14 -28.92 -6.26
C SER A 24 -6.79 -28.64 -4.89
N GLY A 25 -7.28 -29.69 -4.23
CA GLY A 25 -7.85 -29.60 -2.88
C GLY A 25 -6.83 -29.34 -1.78
N THR A 26 -5.54 -29.56 -2.05
CA THR A 26 -4.43 -29.31 -1.11
C THR A 26 -3.73 -27.98 -1.34
N ARG A 27 -4.25 -27.14 -2.25
CA ARG A 27 -3.70 -25.83 -2.59
C ARG A 27 -3.63 -24.93 -1.35
N ILE A 28 -2.47 -24.30 -1.17
CA ILE A 28 -2.25 -23.24 -0.20
C ILE A 28 -2.03 -21.93 -0.95
N ARG A 29 -2.99 -21.00 -0.82
CA ARG A 29 -2.90 -19.67 -1.46
C ARG A 29 -1.57 -18.98 -1.17
N GLN A 30 -1.06 -18.24 -2.14
CA GLN A 30 0.25 -17.56 -2.15
C GLN A 30 1.47 -18.49 -2.17
N ARG A 31 1.41 -19.70 -1.59
CA ARG A 31 2.54 -20.65 -1.59
C ARG A 31 2.60 -21.48 -2.86
N ASP A 32 1.44 -21.98 -3.28
CA ASP A 32 1.32 -22.82 -4.47
C ASP A 32 0.86 -21.99 -5.69
N ASP A 33 0.57 -20.71 -5.48
CA ASP A 33 0.15 -19.79 -6.54
C ASP A 33 1.32 -18.96 -7.04
N LEU A 34 1.20 -18.47 -8.27
CA LEU A 34 2.20 -17.64 -8.94
C LEU A 34 1.78 -16.17 -8.96
N TYR A 35 2.72 -15.28 -8.70
CA TYR A 35 2.57 -13.86 -9.03
C TYR A 35 2.67 -13.67 -10.55
N ALA A 36 2.10 -12.59 -11.08
CA ALA A 36 2.16 -12.33 -12.52
C ALA A 36 3.61 -12.28 -13.07
N HIS A 37 4.56 -11.73 -12.33
CA HIS A 37 5.98 -11.72 -12.72
C HIS A 37 6.66 -13.11 -12.70
N GLU A 38 6.02 -14.14 -12.14
CA GLU A 38 6.47 -15.54 -12.23
C GLU A 38 5.83 -16.28 -13.42
N VAL A 39 4.75 -15.75 -14.00
CA VAL A 39 3.99 -16.38 -15.09
C VAL A 39 4.50 -15.93 -16.46
N PHE A 40 4.80 -14.64 -16.60
CA PHE A 40 5.31 -14.09 -17.86
C PHE A 40 6.83 -14.26 -17.97
N GLU A 41 7.33 -14.49 -19.18
CA GLU A 41 8.78 -14.59 -19.46
C GLU A 41 9.54 -13.31 -19.05
N THR A 42 8.89 -12.15 -19.19
CA THR A 42 9.37 -10.86 -18.71
C THR A 42 8.34 -10.28 -17.72
N PRO A 43 8.75 -9.78 -16.55
CA PRO A 43 7.84 -9.13 -15.61
C PRO A 43 7.05 -7.99 -16.28
N PRO A 44 5.71 -7.96 -16.14
CA PRO A 44 4.87 -6.96 -16.83
C PRO A 44 4.85 -5.59 -16.12
N TYR A 45 5.66 -5.40 -15.08
CA TYR A 45 5.76 -4.20 -14.26
C TYR A 45 7.17 -4.07 -13.66
N ASP A 46 7.53 -2.85 -13.28
CA ASP A 46 8.86 -2.53 -12.73
C ASP A 46 8.98 -2.84 -11.24
N GLY A 47 7.85 -2.93 -10.54
CA GLY A 47 7.84 -3.16 -9.10
C GLY A 47 6.47 -3.56 -8.56
N MET A 48 6.42 -3.80 -7.25
CA MET A 48 5.19 -4.09 -6.52
C MET A 48 4.86 -2.97 -5.54
N LEU A 49 3.58 -2.62 -5.42
CA LEU A 49 3.09 -1.72 -4.38
C LEU A 49 2.37 -2.55 -3.31
N VAL A 50 2.77 -2.41 -2.05
CA VAL A 50 2.18 -3.16 -0.92
C VAL A 50 1.68 -2.21 0.15
N SER A 51 0.38 -2.32 0.43
CA SER A 51 -0.29 -1.48 1.40
C SER A 51 -0.21 -2.05 2.81
N LYS A 52 0.17 -1.21 3.78
CA LYS A 52 0.15 -1.58 5.20
C LYS A 52 -1.24 -2.06 5.63
N ALA A 53 -2.30 -1.39 5.18
CA ALA A 53 -3.68 -1.76 5.51
C ALA A 53 -4.09 -3.13 4.93
N ILE A 54 -3.54 -3.53 3.78
CA ILE A 54 -3.79 -4.87 3.22
C ILE A 54 -3.11 -5.96 4.05
N VAL A 55 -1.91 -5.68 4.57
CA VAL A 55 -1.14 -6.62 5.38
C VAL A 55 -1.72 -6.73 6.79
N GLU A 56 -1.82 -5.62 7.53
CA GLU A 56 -2.18 -5.63 8.96
C GLU A 56 -3.66 -5.36 9.22
N GLY A 57 -4.37 -4.75 8.26
CA GLY A 57 -5.66 -4.11 8.52
C GLY A 57 -5.50 -2.66 8.98
N SER A 58 -6.62 -1.97 9.14
CA SER A 58 -6.65 -0.59 9.65
C SER A 58 -8.03 -0.26 10.22
N GLY A 59 -8.10 0.57 11.28
CA GLY A 59 -9.36 1.06 11.83
C GLY A 59 -10.37 -0.03 12.23
N GLY A 60 -9.89 -1.18 12.73
CA GLY A 60 -10.76 -2.31 13.11
C GLY A 60 -11.17 -3.24 11.96
N SER A 61 -10.79 -2.94 10.71
CA SER A 61 -10.91 -3.89 9.59
C SER A 61 -9.75 -4.89 9.59
N THR A 62 -10.03 -6.17 9.36
CA THR A 62 -9.01 -7.19 9.20
C THR A 62 -8.33 -7.05 7.84
N GLY A 63 -6.99 -7.06 7.81
CA GLY A 63 -6.23 -7.11 6.56
C GLY A 63 -6.59 -8.33 5.70
N ARG A 64 -6.24 -8.30 4.41
CA ARG A 64 -6.46 -9.45 3.51
C ARG A 64 -5.51 -10.60 3.79
N TYR A 65 -4.38 -10.32 4.44
CA TYR A 65 -3.41 -11.33 4.78
C TYR A 65 -3.90 -12.13 5.99
N THR A 66 -3.93 -13.46 5.84
CA THR A 66 -4.11 -14.37 6.97
C THR A 66 -2.98 -14.18 7.99
N LEU A 67 -3.20 -14.53 9.25
CA LEU A 67 -2.16 -14.48 10.29
C LEU A 67 -0.89 -15.24 9.88
N GLY A 68 -1.03 -16.36 9.17
CA GLY A 68 0.09 -17.12 8.64
C GLY A 68 0.86 -16.37 7.53
N GLN A 69 0.17 -15.61 6.68
CA GLN A 69 0.80 -14.75 5.67
C GLN A 69 1.50 -13.56 6.33
N GLN A 70 0.85 -12.88 7.29
CA GLN A 70 1.45 -11.77 8.03
C GLN A 70 2.76 -12.18 8.71
N ARG A 71 2.77 -13.30 9.45
CA ARG A 71 3.99 -13.81 10.11
C ARG A 71 5.11 -14.07 9.12
N ARG A 72 4.81 -14.66 7.96
CA ARG A 72 5.81 -14.88 6.90
C ARG A 72 6.30 -13.57 6.32
N PHE A 73 5.39 -12.63 6.05
CA PHE A 73 5.72 -11.31 5.51
C PHE A 73 6.71 -10.57 6.42
N PHE A 74 6.44 -10.52 7.72
CA PHE A 74 7.34 -9.88 8.69
C PHE A 74 8.64 -10.64 8.93
N SER A 75 8.66 -11.97 8.75
CA SER A 75 9.86 -12.77 8.98
C SER A 75 10.82 -12.78 7.79
N HIS A 76 10.30 -12.80 6.55
CA HIS A 76 11.11 -12.88 5.33
C HIS A 76 11.30 -11.50 4.66
N GLY A 77 10.49 -10.52 5.04
CA GLY A 77 10.40 -9.24 4.34
C GLY A 77 9.63 -9.34 3.02
N VAL A 78 9.39 -8.19 2.40
CA VAL A 78 8.51 -8.07 1.24
C VAL A 78 9.06 -8.76 0.00
N ARG A 79 10.38 -8.65 -0.24
CA ARG A 79 11.02 -9.19 -1.45
C ARG A 79 10.93 -10.70 -1.53
N GLU A 80 11.27 -11.39 -0.43
CA GLU A 80 11.21 -12.85 -0.37
C GLU A 80 9.77 -13.35 -0.28
N PHE A 81 8.91 -12.67 0.49
CA PHE A 81 7.49 -13.04 0.55
C PHE A 81 6.82 -13.00 -0.83
N MET A 82 7.14 -11.98 -1.64
CA MET A 82 6.58 -11.81 -2.99
C MET A 82 7.40 -12.47 -4.10
N ARG A 83 8.51 -13.16 -3.76
CA ARG A 83 9.41 -13.84 -4.70
C ARG A 83 9.89 -12.95 -5.86
N LEU A 84 10.19 -11.70 -5.55
CA LEU A 84 10.54 -10.70 -6.57
C LEU A 84 11.89 -11.03 -7.24
N PRO A 85 11.98 -10.98 -8.58
CA PRO A 85 13.25 -11.13 -9.27
C PRO A 85 14.20 -9.96 -8.98
N PRO A 86 15.51 -10.14 -9.18
CA PRO A 86 16.47 -9.05 -9.07
C PRO A 86 16.11 -7.87 -9.98
N GLY A 87 16.28 -6.64 -9.48
CA GLY A 87 16.02 -5.41 -10.23
C GLY A 87 14.60 -4.86 -10.12
N MET A 88 13.63 -5.65 -9.64
CA MET A 88 12.32 -5.12 -9.28
C MET A 88 12.37 -4.40 -7.92
N GLU A 89 11.60 -3.33 -7.81
CA GLU A 89 11.52 -2.50 -6.60
C GLU A 89 10.17 -2.66 -5.89
N VAL A 90 10.12 -2.26 -4.62
CA VAL A 90 8.90 -2.29 -3.82
C VAL A 90 8.58 -0.93 -3.24
N MET A 91 7.34 -0.51 -3.45
CA MET A 91 6.78 0.71 -2.89
C MET A 91 5.73 0.38 -1.83
N GLY A 92 5.80 1.07 -0.71
CA GLY A 92 4.83 0.95 0.38
C GLY A 92 3.87 2.12 0.40
N ASP A 93 2.61 1.86 0.67
CA ASP A 93 1.59 2.88 0.95
C ASP A 93 0.82 2.55 2.23
N CYS A 94 0.07 3.54 2.74
CA CYS A 94 -0.68 3.40 3.99
C CYS A 94 -2.05 2.73 3.79
N GLY A 95 -2.58 2.71 2.55
CA GLY A 95 -3.91 2.19 2.25
C GLY A 95 -5.04 3.08 2.77
N ALA A 96 -4.99 4.38 2.50
CA ALA A 96 -5.95 5.35 3.04
C ALA A 96 -7.42 5.09 2.68
N PHE A 97 -7.67 4.34 1.60
CA PHE A 97 -9.02 3.88 1.29
C PHE A 97 -9.64 3.01 2.40
N THR A 98 -8.83 2.27 3.16
CA THR A 98 -9.32 1.39 4.22
C THR A 98 -9.87 2.17 5.43
N TYR A 99 -9.42 3.40 5.65
CA TYR A 99 -9.83 4.24 6.78
C TYR A 99 -10.45 5.57 6.34
N VAL A 100 -11.00 5.64 5.13
CA VAL A 100 -11.60 6.87 4.59
C VAL A 100 -12.78 7.41 5.41
N ASN A 101 -13.46 6.52 6.15
CA ASN A 101 -14.57 6.87 7.03
C ASN A 101 -14.13 7.32 8.43
N GLU A 102 -12.86 7.13 8.78
CA GLU A 102 -12.32 7.58 10.05
C GLU A 102 -12.14 9.11 10.05
N PRO A 103 -12.33 9.79 11.20
CA PRO A 103 -12.09 11.22 11.29
C PRO A 103 -10.61 11.57 11.07
N GLU A 104 -9.71 10.71 11.52
CA GLU A 104 -8.26 10.85 11.39
C GLU A 104 -7.63 9.49 11.01
N PRO A 105 -6.44 9.46 10.38
CA PRO A 105 -5.78 8.21 10.04
C PRO A 105 -5.45 7.40 11.30
N PRO A 106 -5.85 6.11 11.40
CA PRO A 106 -5.64 5.29 12.59
C PRO A 106 -4.23 4.65 12.61
N VAL A 107 -3.24 5.33 12.05
CA VAL A 107 -1.84 4.88 11.95
C VAL A 107 -0.91 6.05 12.25
N THR A 108 0.22 5.76 12.88
CA THR A 108 1.23 6.77 13.23
C THR A 108 2.41 6.75 12.26
N VAL A 109 3.15 7.88 12.20
CA VAL A 109 4.38 8.01 11.40
C VAL A 109 5.41 6.95 11.80
N GLU A 110 5.56 6.70 13.10
CA GLU A 110 6.44 5.69 13.66
C GLU A 110 6.10 4.29 13.16
N GLU A 111 4.83 3.91 13.20
CA GLU A 111 4.38 2.58 12.77
C GLU A 111 4.60 2.36 11.27
N VAL A 112 4.28 3.37 10.45
CA VAL A 112 4.45 3.31 9.00
C VAL A 112 5.92 3.25 8.63
N THR A 113 6.75 4.09 9.23
CA THR A 113 8.20 4.08 8.99
C THR A 113 8.81 2.73 9.40
N ARG A 114 8.43 2.21 10.57
CA ARG A 114 8.90 0.89 11.04
C ARG A 114 8.48 -0.21 10.08
N PHE A 115 7.24 -0.20 9.60
CA PHE A 115 6.73 -1.18 8.65
C PHE A 115 7.58 -1.22 7.37
N TYR A 116 7.86 -0.07 6.76
CA TYR A 116 8.69 -0.01 5.54
C TYR A 116 10.14 -0.45 5.79
N GLU A 117 10.72 0.01 6.91
CA GLU A 117 12.11 -0.26 7.27
C GLU A 117 12.36 -1.74 7.60
N GLU A 118 11.49 -2.35 8.42
CA GLU A 118 11.63 -3.75 8.86
C GLU A 118 11.32 -4.72 7.71
N CYS A 119 10.36 -4.40 6.85
CA CYS A 119 9.96 -5.28 5.77
C CYS A 119 10.84 -5.14 4.51
N GLY A 120 11.73 -4.15 4.45
CA GLY A 120 12.72 -4.00 3.38
C GLY A 120 12.15 -3.41 2.09
N PHE A 121 11.36 -2.34 2.21
CA PHE A 121 10.85 -1.56 1.08
C PHE A 121 11.95 -0.68 0.45
N ASP A 122 11.80 -0.38 -0.84
CA ASP A 122 12.68 0.55 -1.56
C ASP A 122 12.13 1.99 -1.48
N TYR A 123 10.80 2.14 -1.52
CA TYR A 123 10.08 3.40 -1.41
C TYR A 123 8.97 3.33 -0.36
N GLY A 124 8.70 4.42 0.35
CA GLY A 124 7.62 4.49 1.34
C GLY A 124 6.84 5.80 1.26
N ALA A 125 5.54 5.74 0.97
CA ALA A 125 4.65 6.89 0.92
C ALA A 125 4.19 7.31 2.32
N SER A 126 4.10 8.63 2.53
CA SER A 126 3.58 9.20 3.77
C SER A 126 2.11 8.86 4.00
N ILE A 127 1.65 9.07 5.24
CA ILE A 127 0.25 8.90 5.62
C ILE A 127 -0.59 10.02 4.98
N ASP A 128 -1.68 9.65 4.34
CA ASP A 128 -2.65 10.55 3.72
C ASP A 128 -4.07 10.33 4.25
N HIS A 129 -4.93 11.33 4.08
CA HIS A 129 -6.37 11.23 4.36
C HIS A 129 -7.16 11.61 3.12
N ILE A 130 -7.75 10.61 2.46
CA ILE A 130 -8.39 10.78 1.15
C ILE A 130 -9.56 11.77 1.23
N ILE A 131 -9.58 12.73 0.30
CA ILE A 131 -10.71 13.60 0.05
C ILE A 131 -11.56 12.97 -1.05
N LEU A 132 -12.78 12.52 -0.70
CA LEU A 132 -13.71 11.91 -1.66
C LEU A 132 -14.56 12.95 -2.40
N ASP A 133 -14.80 14.10 -1.77
CA ASP A 133 -15.64 15.14 -2.36
C ASP A 133 -14.91 15.80 -3.53
N TYR A 134 -15.62 15.93 -4.65
CA TYR A 134 -15.13 16.61 -5.84
C TYR A 134 -16.22 17.51 -6.41
N ASN A 135 -15.91 18.79 -6.59
CA ASN A 135 -16.78 19.73 -7.29
C ASN A 135 -15.93 20.70 -8.13
N PRO A 136 -16.01 20.63 -9.47
CA PRO A 136 -15.21 21.49 -10.34
C PRO A 136 -15.55 22.99 -10.22
N ASN A 137 -16.72 23.34 -9.66
CA ASN A 137 -17.09 24.73 -9.46
C ASN A 137 -16.36 25.38 -8.28
N TRP A 138 -15.64 24.61 -7.45
CA TRP A 138 -14.84 25.17 -6.37
C TRP A 138 -13.68 26.02 -6.89
N ASP A 139 -13.17 25.73 -8.08
CA ASP A 139 -12.12 26.52 -8.73
C ASP A 139 -12.65 27.82 -9.36
N LEU A 140 -13.98 27.97 -9.47
CA LEU A 140 -14.66 29.09 -10.13
C LEU A 140 -15.21 30.12 -9.12
N SER A 141 -14.85 30.02 -7.83
CA SER A 141 -15.36 30.94 -6.82
C SER A 141 -14.81 32.36 -6.96
N LEU A 142 -15.62 33.33 -6.54
CA LEU A 142 -15.20 34.73 -6.46
C LEU A 142 -14.07 34.88 -5.42
N PRO A 143 -13.11 35.82 -5.63
CA PRO A 143 -12.06 36.10 -4.68
C PRO A 143 -12.61 36.35 -3.26
N GLY A 144 -12.12 35.60 -2.27
CA GLY A 144 -12.55 35.72 -0.87
C GLY A 144 -13.70 34.81 -0.46
N ILE A 145 -14.29 34.04 -1.38
CA ILE A 145 -15.20 32.94 -1.06
C ILE A 145 -14.43 31.64 -1.20
N ASP A 146 -14.28 30.90 -0.10
CA ASP A 146 -13.78 29.54 -0.12
C ASP A 146 -14.97 28.57 -0.16
N PRO A 147 -15.31 28.02 -1.34
CA PRO A 147 -16.46 27.15 -1.51
C PRO A 147 -16.16 25.72 -1.07
N VAL A 148 -14.90 25.40 -0.72
CA VAL A 148 -14.48 24.06 -0.34
C VAL A 148 -15.07 23.73 1.04
N PRO A 149 -15.61 22.52 1.25
CA PRO A 149 -16.04 22.07 2.56
C PRO A 149 -14.89 22.08 3.57
N GLU A 150 -15.18 22.41 4.82
CA GLU A 150 -14.19 22.38 5.90
C GLU A 150 -13.59 20.99 6.09
N SER A 151 -14.38 19.93 5.90
CA SER A 151 -13.90 18.53 5.94
C SER A 151 -12.77 18.27 4.94
N CYS A 152 -12.85 18.82 3.73
CA CYS A 152 -11.83 18.66 2.69
C CYS A 152 -10.54 19.39 3.08
N ARG A 153 -10.66 20.63 3.57
CA ARG A 153 -9.50 21.40 4.07
C ARG A 153 -8.81 20.71 5.23
N ASN A 154 -9.59 20.21 6.20
CA ASN A 154 -9.03 19.52 7.36
C ASN A 154 -8.26 18.26 6.94
N ARG A 155 -8.81 17.44 6.03
CA ARG A 155 -8.10 16.26 5.50
C ARG A 155 -6.84 16.61 4.72
N GLN A 156 -6.87 17.69 3.93
CA GLN A 156 -5.69 18.20 3.25
C GLN A 156 -4.61 18.65 4.25
N GLU A 157 -4.99 19.43 5.26
CA GLU A 157 -4.07 19.93 6.28
C GLU A 157 -3.44 18.79 7.07
N VAL A 158 -4.24 17.79 7.47
CA VAL A 158 -3.76 16.57 8.13
C VAL A 158 -2.77 15.82 7.24
N THR A 159 -3.08 15.63 5.96
CA THR A 159 -2.17 14.95 5.00
C THR A 159 -0.83 15.68 4.89
N ILE A 160 -0.86 17.01 4.69
CA ILE A 160 0.35 17.83 4.58
C ILE A 160 1.16 17.79 5.88
N GLN A 161 0.49 17.86 7.03
CA GLN A 161 1.14 17.82 8.32
C GLN A 161 1.83 16.47 8.56
N LEU A 162 1.13 15.36 8.31
CA LEU A 162 1.67 14.00 8.43
C LEU A 162 2.82 13.75 7.44
N ALA A 163 2.74 14.28 6.21
CA ALA A 163 3.85 14.19 5.26
C ALA A 163 5.11 14.91 5.77
N ARG A 164 4.97 16.10 6.37
CA ARG A 164 6.11 16.82 6.98
C ARG A 164 6.70 16.06 8.17
N GLU A 165 5.85 15.52 9.04
CA GLU A 165 6.27 14.71 10.18
C GLU A 165 6.99 13.44 9.72
N PHE A 166 6.45 12.74 8.73
CA PHE A 166 7.03 11.56 8.11
C PHE A 166 8.43 11.83 7.53
N LEU A 167 8.59 12.88 6.72
CA LEU A 167 9.88 13.25 6.16
C LEU A 167 10.89 13.63 7.24
N THR A 168 10.45 14.35 8.27
CA THR A 168 11.31 14.73 9.41
C THR A 168 11.75 13.50 10.20
N HIS A 169 10.81 12.59 10.47
CA HIS A 169 11.07 11.34 11.17
C HIS A 169 12.05 10.45 10.38
N CYS A 170 11.82 10.25 9.07
CA CYS A 170 12.69 9.46 8.20
C CYS A 170 14.13 9.99 8.17
N ARG A 171 14.30 11.32 8.05
CA ARG A 171 15.62 11.98 8.10
C ARG A 171 16.32 11.77 9.43
N LYS A 172 15.57 11.83 10.54
CA LYS A 172 16.11 11.63 11.90
C LYS A 172 16.56 10.18 12.11
N GLN A 173 15.78 9.21 11.65
CA GLN A 173 16.07 7.78 11.82
C GLN A 173 17.10 7.24 10.81
N LYS A 174 17.38 7.97 9.72
CA LYS A 174 18.25 7.52 8.62
C LYS A 174 17.77 6.19 8.04
N VAL A 175 16.49 6.17 7.67
CA VAL A 175 15.82 5.02 7.04
C VAL A 175 16.55 4.58 5.76
N ARG A 176 16.41 3.30 5.41
CA ARG A 176 17.02 2.69 4.23
C ARG A 176 16.21 2.87 2.96
N PHE A 177 14.90 3.09 3.08
CA PHE A 177 14.00 3.33 1.96
C PHE A 177 13.97 4.82 1.57
N GLU A 178 13.55 5.13 0.35
CA GLU A 178 13.34 6.51 -0.11
C GLU A 178 11.95 7.00 0.32
N PRO A 179 11.87 8.00 1.23
CA PRO A 179 10.58 8.50 1.71
C PRO A 179 9.93 9.42 0.69
N LEU A 180 8.66 9.16 0.39
CA LEU A 180 7.83 9.96 -0.51
C LEU A 180 6.82 10.74 0.32
N GLY A 181 7.03 12.04 0.48
CA GLY A 181 6.05 12.94 1.09
C GLY A 181 5.11 13.46 0.01
N VAL A 182 3.81 13.25 0.18
CA VAL A 182 2.75 13.77 -0.69
C VAL A 182 2.29 15.14 -0.20
#